data_AF-A0A3L7J0U7-F1
#
_entry.id   AF-A0A3L7J0U7-F1
#
_cell.length_a   1.000
_cell.length_b   1.000
_cell.length_c   1.000
_cell.angle_alpha   90.00
_cell.angle_beta   90.00
_cell.angle_gamma   90.00
#
_symmetry.space_group_name_H-M   'P 1'
#
loop_
_entity.id
_entity.type
_entity.pdbx_description
1 polymer ?
#
loop_
_entity_poly.entity_id
_entity_poly.type
_entity_poly.pdbx_seq_one_letter_code
_entity_poly.pdbx_strand_id
1 'polypeptide(L)'
;MSSGEFLNSDDATDSAVDDETEADDLGLFETAASSLPYFGADFDVAGLVRRLEDEDILVPRFDPDESEDLTIEGFQRQRVWTAPRMEKFIESLLLGWPVPSIFLVVEPDGRYLVLDGQQRLTTLQNFYSGTHLDGRPFVLTEVAEHLQNATYATLSKESQRRLNNTFIQAVVIEPAGEDGRDAVYRLFGRLNSGGVSLTAQEIRVALYRGPLVEFIRDLNHDPSWRHLFGAPHKKLKDHELILRALSMSDVIGKVAERWEDDDLRLTAYKPPMAQFLNHFLETHGDLASLAPNVAEAFGASCRLLVDAGGRDGLKFAGRLNAAHIDALLGALISAHLNGNAVTATQVKTAVAALRNDPQYVDWVSRSTSHRDSVFGRLRTAYESLKV
;
A
#
# COMPACT_ATOMS: atom_id res chain seq x y z
N MET A 1 -40.01 -25.35 -2.06
CA MET A 1 -39.44 -23.99 -2.14
C MET A 1 -38.41 -23.90 -1.03
N SER A 2 -37.15 -24.16 -1.38
CA SER A 2 -36.02 -24.22 -0.46
C SER A 2 -35.17 -22.99 -0.72
N SER A 3 -34.96 -22.23 0.35
CA SER A 3 -34.10 -21.06 0.43
C SER A 3 -32.66 -21.51 0.25
N GLY A 4 -32.01 -21.08 -0.84
CA GLY A 4 -30.58 -21.30 -1.06
C GLY A 4 -29.79 -20.27 -0.28
N GLU A 5 -29.16 -20.71 0.81
CA GLU A 5 -28.04 -20.03 1.46
C GLU A 5 -26.89 -19.92 0.45
N PHE A 6 -26.51 -18.70 0.07
CA PHE A 6 -25.26 -18.48 -0.63
C PHE A 6 -24.13 -18.63 0.39
N LEU A 7 -23.47 -19.78 0.30
CA LEU A 7 -22.21 -20.07 0.97
C LEU A 7 -21.15 -19.06 0.51
N ASN A 8 -20.83 -18.10 1.37
CA ASN A 8 -19.54 -17.42 1.34
C ASN A 8 -18.49 -18.42 1.84
N SER A 9 -17.98 -19.26 0.95
CA SER A 9 -16.81 -20.10 1.20
C SER A 9 -15.62 -19.55 0.42
N ASP A 10 -14.67 -18.98 1.17
CA ASP A 10 -13.21 -19.10 1.00
C ASP A 10 -12.48 -17.81 1.34
N ASP A 11 -12.58 -17.41 2.60
CA ASP A 11 -11.66 -16.46 3.25
C ASP A 11 -10.53 -17.27 3.90
N ALA A 12 -9.71 -17.89 3.04
CA ALA A 12 -8.58 -18.70 3.45
C ALA A 12 -7.34 -17.81 3.68
N THR A 13 -7.05 -17.56 4.96
CA THR A 13 -5.77 -17.14 5.54
C THR A 13 -5.16 -15.84 4.97
N ASP A 14 -5.85 -14.72 5.10
CA ASP A 14 -5.16 -13.45 5.33
C ASP A 14 -4.63 -13.53 6.78
N SER A 15 -3.33 -13.38 7.00
CA SER A 15 -2.77 -13.34 8.36
C SER A 15 -3.35 -12.13 9.07
N ALA A 16 -4.44 -12.29 9.83
CA ALA A 16 -5.11 -11.20 10.51
C ALA A 16 -4.13 -10.47 11.45
N VAL A 17 -3.63 -9.32 10.99
CA VAL A 17 -2.79 -8.42 11.78
C VAL A 17 -3.72 -7.60 12.67
N ASP A 18 -3.49 -7.65 13.97
CA ASP A 18 -4.15 -6.81 14.96
C ASP A 18 -3.54 -5.41 14.91
N ASP A 19 -4.25 -4.48 14.29
CA ASP A 19 -3.82 -3.09 14.13
C ASP A 19 -4.97 -2.12 14.40
N GLU A 20 -4.93 -1.49 15.58
CA GLU A 20 -5.95 -0.53 15.99
C GLU A 20 -5.83 0.81 15.25
N THR A 21 -4.67 1.11 14.63
CA THR A 21 -4.46 2.39 13.94
C THR A 21 -5.31 2.53 12.68
N GLU A 22 -5.78 1.43 12.09
CA GLU A 22 -6.66 1.47 10.91
C GLU A 22 -8.01 2.16 11.21
N ALA A 23 -8.48 2.07 12.46
CA ALA A 23 -9.70 2.77 12.88
C ALA A 23 -9.48 4.29 13.01
N ASP A 24 -8.30 4.71 13.46
CA ASP A 24 -7.89 6.12 13.54
C ASP A 24 -7.65 6.70 12.15
N ASP A 25 -7.15 5.90 11.21
CA ASP A 25 -6.88 6.31 9.83
C ASP A 25 -8.17 6.74 9.09
N LEU A 26 -9.33 6.21 9.48
CA LEU A 26 -10.64 6.63 8.98
C LEU A 26 -11.05 8.03 9.46
N GLY A 27 -10.48 8.52 10.57
CA GLY A 27 -10.71 9.87 11.12
C GLY A 27 -9.84 10.96 10.46
N LEU A 28 -8.86 10.58 9.63
CA LEU A 28 -7.86 11.48 9.04
C LEU A 28 -8.34 12.35 7.90
N PHE A 29 -9.61 12.17 7.52
CA PHE A 29 -10.23 12.97 6.49
C PHE A 29 -10.74 14.31 6.99
N GLU A 30 -10.41 14.75 8.21
CA GLU A 30 -10.63 16.15 8.58
C GLU A 30 -9.69 17.06 7.76
N THR A 31 -10.30 17.95 6.99
CA THR A 31 -9.60 18.80 6.01
C THR A 31 -8.87 19.93 6.75
N ALA A 32 -7.55 20.03 6.56
CA ALA A 32 -6.88 21.31 6.72
C ALA A 32 -7.43 22.30 5.68
N ALA A 33 -7.24 23.60 5.88
CA ALA A 33 -7.63 24.65 4.92
C ALA A 33 -6.78 24.65 3.63
N SER A 34 -6.24 23.51 3.20
CA SER A 34 -5.49 23.37 1.96
C SER A 34 -6.45 23.26 0.78
N SER A 35 -6.47 24.26 -0.10
CA SER A 35 -7.14 24.15 -1.39
C SER A 35 -6.38 23.16 -2.26
N LEU A 36 -7.03 22.08 -2.69
CA LEU A 36 -6.51 21.17 -3.70
C LEU A 36 -7.07 21.63 -5.06
N PRO A 37 -6.31 22.40 -5.88
CA PRO A 37 -6.80 22.84 -7.17
C PRO A 37 -7.07 21.62 -8.05
N TYR A 38 -8.17 21.68 -8.79
CA TYR A 38 -8.55 20.66 -9.74
C TYR A 38 -9.25 21.30 -10.93
N PHE A 39 -9.24 20.62 -12.06
CA PHE A 39 -10.00 21.01 -13.24
C PHE A 39 -10.60 19.77 -13.92
N GLY A 40 -11.65 19.99 -14.70
CA GLY A 40 -12.24 18.97 -15.56
C GLY A 40 -11.54 18.92 -16.91
N ALA A 41 -11.30 17.72 -17.43
CA ALA A 41 -10.78 17.49 -18.77
C ALA A 41 -11.53 16.35 -19.46
N ASP A 42 -11.65 16.40 -20.78
CA ASP A 42 -12.21 15.31 -21.57
C ASP A 42 -11.10 14.71 -22.43
N PHE A 43 -10.89 13.40 -22.33
CA PHE A 43 -9.93 12.69 -23.17
C PHE A 43 -10.65 11.76 -24.13
N ASP A 44 -10.33 11.84 -25.42
CA ASP A 44 -10.77 10.84 -26.38
C ASP A 44 -10.08 9.50 -26.09
N VAL A 45 -10.77 8.38 -26.33
CA VAL A 45 -10.26 7.04 -26.00
C VAL A 45 -8.94 6.75 -26.71
N ALA A 46 -8.77 7.15 -27.98
CA ALA A 46 -7.52 6.93 -28.69
C ALA A 46 -6.35 7.70 -28.04
N GLY A 47 -6.61 8.93 -27.60
CA GLY A 47 -5.69 9.78 -26.87
C GLY A 47 -5.35 9.25 -25.48
N LEU A 48 -6.27 8.56 -24.80
CA LEU A 48 -5.97 7.85 -23.54
C LEU A 48 -5.06 6.65 -23.78
N VAL A 49 -5.40 5.80 -24.76
CA VAL A 49 -4.60 4.61 -25.08
C VAL A 49 -3.18 5.00 -25.46
N ARG A 50 -3.03 5.99 -26.36
CA ARG A 50 -1.71 6.49 -26.74
C ARG A 50 -0.90 7.01 -25.54
N ARG A 51 -1.53 7.78 -24.64
CA ARG A 51 -0.84 8.29 -23.43
C ARG A 51 -0.47 7.18 -22.43
N LEU A 52 -1.21 6.08 -22.40
CA LEU A 52 -0.85 4.90 -21.61
C LEU A 52 0.34 4.17 -22.23
N GLU A 53 0.41 4.10 -23.56
CA GLU A 53 1.52 3.48 -24.31
C GLU A 53 2.81 4.34 -24.23
N ASP A 54 2.67 5.66 -24.30
CA ASP A 54 3.76 6.63 -24.19
C ASP A 54 4.23 6.84 -22.73
N GLU A 55 3.60 6.18 -21.76
CA GLU A 55 3.82 6.35 -20.30
C GLU A 55 3.55 7.78 -19.76
N ASP A 56 2.77 8.59 -20.50
CA ASP A 56 2.27 9.89 -20.06
C ASP A 56 1.17 9.78 -18.98
N ILE A 57 0.45 8.64 -18.95
CA ILE A 57 -0.50 8.27 -17.90
C ILE A 57 0.00 7.01 -17.19
N LEU A 58 0.24 7.12 -15.89
CA LEU A 58 0.75 6.07 -15.03
C LEU A 58 -0.37 5.40 -14.25
N VAL A 59 -0.62 4.12 -14.53
CA VAL A 59 -1.54 3.29 -13.74
C VAL A 59 -0.76 2.61 -12.62
N PRO A 60 -1.07 2.83 -11.32
CA PRO A 60 -0.45 2.08 -10.23
C PRO A 60 -0.69 0.58 -10.38
N ARG A 61 0.39 -0.20 -10.39
CA ARG A 61 0.36 -1.65 -10.27
C ARG A 61 0.80 -2.00 -8.85
N PHE A 62 0.03 -2.83 -8.17
CA PHE A 62 0.30 -3.26 -6.79
C PHE A 62 0.86 -4.69 -6.76
N ASP A 63 1.56 -5.10 -7.82
CA ASP A 63 1.99 -6.49 -7.96
C ASP A 63 3.22 -6.77 -7.08
N PRO A 64 3.26 -7.91 -6.37
CA PRO A 64 4.41 -8.31 -5.56
C PRO A 64 5.65 -8.77 -6.36
N ASP A 65 5.50 -9.14 -7.63
CA ASP A 65 6.56 -9.79 -8.41
C ASP A 65 6.63 -9.22 -9.84
N GLU A 66 7.52 -8.26 -10.07
CA GLU A 66 8.15 -8.04 -11.38
C GLU A 66 9.43 -8.89 -11.48
N SER A 67 9.34 -10.18 -11.12
CA SER A 67 10.33 -11.16 -11.56
C SER A 67 9.72 -11.94 -12.73
N GLU A 68 10.39 -11.91 -13.89
CA GLU A 68 10.07 -12.71 -15.07
C GLU A 68 10.31 -14.20 -14.77
N ASP A 69 9.51 -14.78 -13.88
CA ASP A 69 9.24 -16.21 -13.80
C ASP A 69 8.20 -16.42 -12.71
N LEU A 70 7.25 -17.32 -12.99
CA LEU A 70 6.29 -17.95 -12.08
C LEU A 70 4.82 -17.51 -12.22
N THR A 71 4.02 -18.52 -12.48
CA THR A 71 2.56 -18.59 -12.39
C THR A 71 2.06 -18.11 -11.02
N ILE A 72 1.75 -16.81 -10.89
CA ILE A 72 0.99 -16.25 -9.76
C ILE A 72 -0.42 -15.94 -10.23
N GLU A 73 -1.16 -17.00 -10.57
CA GLU A 73 -2.55 -16.89 -11.05
C GLU A 73 -3.54 -16.42 -9.97
N GLY A 74 -3.16 -16.37 -8.68
CA GLY A 74 -4.10 -16.07 -7.59
C GLY A 74 -4.18 -14.60 -7.17
N PHE A 75 -3.08 -13.84 -7.31
CA PHE A 75 -2.93 -12.51 -6.68
C PHE A 75 -3.48 -11.39 -7.56
N GLN A 76 -3.21 -11.44 -8.86
CA GLN A 76 -3.81 -10.52 -9.84
C GLN A 76 -5.34 -10.70 -10.00
N ARG A 77 -5.90 -11.87 -9.64
CA ARG A 77 -7.33 -12.19 -9.85
C ARG A 77 -8.32 -11.35 -9.02
N GLN A 78 -7.90 -10.72 -7.92
CA GLN A 78 -8.83 -10.05 -7.01
C GLN A 78 -9.07 -8.56 -7.30
N ARG A 79 -8.31 -7.95 -8.24
CA ARG A 79 -8.45 -6.51 -8.54
C ARG A 79 -8.71 -6.19 -10.00
N VAL A 80 -8.45 -7.14 -10.89
CA VAL A 80 -8.73 -6.96 -12.32
C VAL A 80 -10.21 -7.24 -12.58
N TRP A 81 -10.88 -6.40 -13.38
CA TRP A 81 -12.23 -6.70 -13.84
C TRP A 81 -12.28 -8.07 -14.51
N THR A 82 -13.34 -8.84 -14.25
CA THR A 82 -13.56 -10.09 -15.00
C THR A 82 -13.74 -9.77 -16.48
N ALA A 83 -13.42 -10.72 -17.37
CA ALA A 83 -13.59 -10.54 -18.82
C ALA A 83 -15.00 -10.02 -19.18
N PRO A 84 -16.11 -10.57 -18.65
CA PRO A 84 -17.45 -10.02 -18.90
C PRO A 84 -17.61 -8.55 -18.50
N ARG A 85 -17.02 -8.13 -17.36
CA ARG A 85 -17.09 -6.73 -16.91
C ARG A 85 -16.28 -5.80 -17.81
N MET A 86 -15.11 -6.23 -18.27
CA MET A 86 -14.31 -5.51 -19.25
C MET A 86 -15.05 -5.35 -20.58
N GLU A 87 -15.67 -6.43 -21.07
CA GLU A 87 -16.45 -6.45 -22.30
C GLU A 87 -17.66 -5.52 -22.25
N LYS A 88 -18.41 -5.52 -21.13
CA LYS A 88 -19.54 -4.59 -20.90
C LYS A 88 -19.13 -3.12 -20.90
N PHE A 89 -17.92 -2.81 -20.42
CA PHE A 89 -17.38 -1.46 -20.52
C PHE A 89 -17.07 -1.07 -21.96
N ILE A 90 -16.44 -1.94 -22.76
CA ILE A 90 -16.20 -1.69 -24.19
C ILE A 90 -17.51 -1.55 -24.96
N GLU A 91 -18.50 -2.41 -24.69
CA GLU A 91 -19.86 -2.31 -25.23
C GLU A 91 -20.46 -0.95 -24.93
N SER A 92 -20.37 -0.46 -23.68
CA SER A 92 -20.93 0.84 -23.30
C SER A 92 -20.33 1.98 -24.14
N LEU A 93 -19.01 1.97 -24.37
CA LEU A 93 -18.33 2.97 -25.20
C LEU A 93 -18.73 2.88 -26.69
N LEU A 94 -18.88 1.67 -27.22
CA LEU A 94 -19.31 1.43 -28.60
C LEU A 94 -20.76 1.84 -28.84
N LEU A 95 -21.62 1.70 -27.83
CA LEU A 95 -23.02 2.13 -27.86
C LEU A 95 -23.20 3.63 -27.55
N GLY A 96 -22.14 4.32 -27.11
CA GLY A 96 -22.18 5.74 -26.75
C GLY A 96 -22.88 6.00 -25.40
N TRP A 97 -22.87 5.02 -24.50
CA TRP A 97 -23.39 5.19 -23.15
C TRP A 97 -22.39 5.94 -22.27
N PRO A 98 -22.88 6.78 -21.33
CA PRO A 98 -21.99 7.47 -20.40
C PRO A 98 -21.29 6.46 -19.50
N VAL A 99 -19.99 6.67 -19.30
CA VAL A 99 -19.18 5.93 -18.33
C VAL A 99 -18.75 6.87 -17.20
N PRO A 100 -18.44 6.36 -16.00
CA PRO A 100 -17.98 7.24 -14.91
C PRO A 100 -16.70 8.01 -15.31
N SER A 101 -16.38 9.08 -14.59
CA SER A 101 -15.14 9.84 -14.80
C SER A 101 -13.92 9.11 -14.25
N ILE A 102 -12.73 9.41 -14.77
CA ILE A 102 -11.45 8.99 -14.19
C ILE A 102 -10.89 10.11 -13.31
N PHE A 103 -10.01 9.78 -12.36
CA PHE A 103 -9.32 10.76 -11.53
C PHE A 103 -7.82 10.66 -11.77
N LEU A 104 -7.22 11.80 -12.08
CA LEU A 104 -5.79 11.92 -12.40
C LEU A 104 -5.14 12.91 -11.44
N VAL A 105 -3.88 12.68 -11.12
CA VAL A 105 -3.01 13.61 -10.38
C VAL A 105 -1.86 14.01 -11.28
N VAL A 106 -1.55 15.30 -11.33
CA VAL A 106 -0.35 15.79 -12.02
C VAL A 106 0.88 15.47 -11.18
N GLU A 107 1.81 14.72 -11.77
CA GLU A 107 3.12 14.45 -11.20
C GLU A 107 4.09 15.63 -11.46
N PRO A 108 5.16 15.79 -10.66
CA PRO A 108 6.12 16.89 -10.83
C PRO A 108 6.78 16.99 -12.21
N ASP A 109 6.87 15.87 -12.94
CA ASP A 109 7.42 15.80 -14.30
C ASP A 109 6.37 16.03 -15.40
N GLY A 110 5.12 16.32 -15.03
CA GLY A 110 4.02 16.63 -15.94
C GLY A 110 3.21 15.41 -16.39
N ARG A 111 3.57 14.18 -15.98
CA ARG A 111 2.77 12.99 -16.23
C ARG A 111 1.51 12.95 -15.36
N TYR A 112 0.57 12.09 -15.71
CA TYR A 112 -0.64 11.88 -14.92
C TYR A 112 -0.60 10.56 -14.17
N LEU A 113 -0.75 10.59 -12.85
CA LEU A 113 -0.97 9.41 -12.02
C LEU A 113 -2.47 9.10 -11.91
N VAL A 114 -2.87 7.86 -12.19
CA VAL A 114 -4.28 7.44 -12.10
C VAL A 114 -4.66 7.14 -10.64
N LEU A 115 -5.52 7.98 -10.07
CA LEU A 115 -6.12 7.75 -8.75
C LEU A 115 -7.36 6.86 -8.81
N ASP A 116 -8.21 7.02 -9.82
CA ASP A 116 -9.38 6.16 -10.04
C ASP A 116 -9.61 5.95 -11.54
N GLY A 117 -10.12 4.76 -11.88
CA GLY A 117 -10.35 4.34 -13.27
C GLY A 117 -9.28 3.42 -13.84
N GLN A 118 -8.41 2.86 -13.01
CA GLN A 118 -7.35 1.93 -13.44
C GLN A 118 -7.92 0.80 -14.31
N GLN A 119 -8.99 0.15 -13.84
CA GLN A 119 -9.61 -0.96 -14.58
C GLN A 119 -10.18 -0.56 -15.94
N ARG A 120 -10.69 0.67 -16.07
CA ARG A 120 -11.21 1.20 -17.34
C ARG A 120 -10.06 1.46 -18.32
N LEU A 121 -9.00 2.11 -17.85
CA LEU A 121 -7.82 2.42 -18.66
C LEU A 121 -7.07 1.16 -19.09
N THR A 122 -6.87 0.20 -18.18
CA THR A 122 -6.29 -1.11 -18.51
C THR A 122 -7.17 -1.89 -19.49
N THR A 123 -8.50 -1.84 -19.34
CA THR A 123 -9.41 -2.48 -20.31
C THR A 123 -9.26 -1.88 -21.71
N LEU A 124 -9.16 -0.55 -21.82
CA LEU A 124 -8.91 0.11 -23.11
C LEU A 124 -7.59 -0.34 -23.73
N GLN A 125 -6.51 -0.32 -22.95
CA GLN A 125 -5.19 -0.77 -23.39
C GLN A 125 -5.23 -2.22 -23.90
N ASN A 126 -5.84 -3.13 -23.14
CA ASN A 126 -5.96 -4.54 -23.50
C ASN A 126 -6.81 -4.77 -24.77
N PHE A 127 -7.92 -4.02 -24.92
CA PHE A 127 -8.76 -4.17 -26.11
C PHE A 127 -8.07 -3.64 -27.37
N TYR A 128 -7.33 -2.53 -27.28
CA TYR A 128 -6.57 -1.96 -28.39
C TYR A 128 -5.37 -2.81 -28.77
N SER A 129 -4.65 -3.38 -27.81
CA SER A 129 -3.56 -4.34 -28.06
C SER A 129 -4.07 -5.69 -28.58
N GLY A 130 -5.33 -6.01 -28.30
CA GLY A 130 -6.00 -7.24 -28.73
C GLY A 130 -5.75 -8.43 -27.80
N THR A 131 -5.13 -8.23 -26.64
CA THR A 131 -4.82 -9.30 -25.68
C THR A 131 -5.13 -8.89 -24.25
N HIS A 132 -5.65 -9.82 -23.47
CA HIS A 132 -5.69 -9.73 -22.02
C HIS A 132 -4.26 -9.79 -21.44
N LEU A 133 -4.12 -9.45 -20.15
CA LEU A 133 -2.83 -9.51 -19.43
C LEU A 133 -2.21 -10.92 -19.42
N ASP A 134 -3.04 -11.96 -19.48
CA ASP A 134 -2.60 -13.37 -19.53
C ASP A 134 -2.26 -13.86 -20.96
N GLY A 135 -2.22 -12.94 -21.94
CA GLY A 135 -1.91 -13.23 -23.33
C GLY A 135 -3.06 -13.82 -24.14
N ARG A 136 -4.23 -14.09 -23.54
CA ARG A 136 -5.39 -14.56 -24.31
C ARG A 136 -5.93 -13.44 -25.21
N PRO A 137 -6.43 -13.75 -26.41
CA PRO A 137 -7.06 -12.74 -27.28
C PRO A 137 -8.23 -12.05 -26.57
N PHE A 138 -8.28 -10.71 -26.64
CA PHE A 138 -9.40 -9.93 -26.15
C PHE A 138 -10.50 -9.91 -27.22
N VAL A 139 -11.52 -10.73 -27.04
CA VAL A 139 -12.66 -10.87 -27.96
C VAL A 139 -13.95 -10.59 -27.20
N LEU A 140 -14.84 -9.78 -27.78
CA LEU A 140 -16.14 -9.52 -27.19
C LEU A 140 -17.05 -10.75 -27.34
N THR A 141 -17.55 -11.31 -26.24
CA THR A 141 -18.38 -12.53 -26.22
C THR A 141 -19.71 -12.32 -25.51
N GLU A 142 -19.72 -11.66 -24.35
CA GLU A 142 -20.90 -11.40 -23.51
C GLU A 142 -21.50 -10.00 -23.77
N VAL A 143 -21.59 -9.62 -25.04
CA VAL A 143 -22.11 -8.32 -25.52
C VAL A 143 -23.29 -8.51 -26.48
N ALA A 144 -23.90 -7.41 -26.91
CA ALA A 144 -24.94 -7.38 -27.92
C ALA A 144 -24.51 -8.15 -29.18
N GLU A 145 -25.47 -8.87 -29.78
CA GLU A 145 -25.22 -9.83 -30.87
C GLU A 145 -24.37 -9.25 -32.02
N HIS A 146 -24.61 -8.01 -32.41
CA HIS A 146 -23.89 -7.33 -33.49
C HIS A 146 -22.43 -6.95 -33.16
N LEU A 147 -22.00 -7.06 -31.90
CA LEU A 147 -20.64 -6.81 -31.43
C LEU A 147 -19.89 -8.08 -31.06
N GLN A 148 -20.55 -9.24 -31.03
CA GLN A 148 -19.94 -10.50 -30.64
C GLN A 148 -18.85 -10.93 -31.64
N ASN A 149 -17.83 -11.59 -31.10
CA ASN A 149 -16.62 -12.06 -31.80
C ASN A 149 -15.75 -10.95 -32.40
N ALA A 150 -16.01 -9.68 -32.03
CA ALA A 150 -15.18 -8.57 -32.45
C ALA A 150 -13.96 -8.39 -31.53
N THR A 151 -12.83 -8.08 -32.15
CA THR A 151 -11.62 -7.49 -31.53
C THR A 151 -11.53 -6.05 -32.01
N TYR A 152 -10.66 -5.22 -31.43
CA TYR A 152 -10.43 -3.88 -31.98
C TYR A 152 -10.09 -3.92 -33.48
N ALA A 153 -9.23 -4.87 -33.89
CA ALA A 153 -8.79 -5.03 -35.27
C ALA A 153 -9.93 -5.44 -36.23
N THR A 154 -10.90 -6.24 -35.76
CA THR A 154 -12.02 -6.74 -36.59
C THR A 154 -13.27 -5.86 -36.54
N LEU A 155 -13.31 -4.84 -35.67
CA LEU A 155 -14.38 -3.84 -35.68
C LEU A 155 -14.51 -3.15 -37.06
N SER A 156 -15.74 -2.78 -37.41
CA SER A 156 -15.96 -1.93 -38.58
C SER A 156 -15.20 -0.61 -38.46
N LYS A 157 -14.82 0.00 -39.58
CA LYS A 157 -14.14 1.31 -39.55
C LYS A 157 -15.00 2.42 -38.94
N GLU A 158 -16.32 2.29 -39.01
CA GLU A 158 -17.24 3.19 -38.32
C GLU A 158 -17.17 3.01 -36.79
N SER A 159 -17.22 1.76 -36.32
CA SER A 159 -17.13 1.42 -34.90
C SER A 159 -15.77 1.81 -34.29
N GLN A 160 -14.66 1.59 -35.01
CA GLN A 160 -13.33 2.04 -34.59
C GLN A 160 -13.29 3.56 -34.44
N ARG A 161 -13.82 4.31 -35.42
CA ARG A 161 -13.88 5.78 -35.34
C ARG A 161 -14.76 6.26 -34.20
N ARG A 162 -15.90 5.61 -33.97
CA ARG A 162 -16.79 5.91 -32.85
C ARG A 162 -16.06 5.72 -31.53
N LEU A 163 -15.45 4.55 -31.33
CA LEU A 163 -14.71 4.26 -30.10
C LEU A 163 -13.57 5.26 -29.89
N ASN A 164 -12.73 5.47 -30.91
CA ASN A 164 -11.61 6.41 -30.85
C ASN A 164 -12.04 7.84 -30.46
N ASN A 165 -13.21 8.29 -30.93
CA ASN A 165 -13.73 9.64 -30.71
C ASN A 165 -14.64 9.75 -29.47
N THR A 166 -14.93 8.66 -28.76
CA THR A 166 -15.67 8.71 -27.50
C THR A 166 -14.81 9.41 -26.45
N PHE A 167 -15.41 10.36 -25.71
CA PHE A 167 -14.73 11.05 -24.61
C PHE A 167 -14.97 10.36 -23.27
N ILE A 168 -13.93 10.25 -22.46
CA ILE A 168 -14.01 9.90 -21.05
C ILE A 168 -13.68 11.16 -20.25
N GLN A 169 -14.59 11.54 -19.35
CA GLN A 169 -14.42 12.68 -18.46
C GLN A 169 -13.35 12.37 -17.41
N ALA A 170 -12.51 13.35 -17.11
CA ALA A 170 -11.45 13.26 -16.12
C ALA A 170 -11.53 14.44 -15.15
N VAL A 171 -11.32 14.16 -13.87
CA VAL A 171 -10.99 15.18 -12.88
C VAL A 171 -9.48 15.13 -12.68
N VAL A 172 -8.80 16.21 -13.02
CA VAL A 172 -7.35 16.35 -12.90
C VAL A 172 -7.06 17.19 -11.67
N ILE A 173 -6.31 16.61 -10.74
CA ILE A 173 -5.89 17.21 -9.49
C ILE A 173 -4.46 17.70 -9.64
N GLU A 174 -4.20 18.92 -9.18
CA GLU A 174 -2.88 19.53 -9.17
C GLU A 174 -2.42 19.65 -7.71
N PRO A 175 -1.55 18.74 -7.22
CA PRO A 175 -0.99 18.87 -5.89
C PRO A 175 -0.15 20.14 -5.84
N ALA A 176 -0.45 21.04 -4.89
CA ALA A 176 0.27 22.29 -4.72
C ALA A 176 0.82 22.41 -3.31
N GLY A 177 2.03 22.92 -3.18
CA GLY A 177 2.73 23.10 -1.90
C GLY A 177 3.19 21.77 -1.27
N GLU A 178 3.77 21.90 -0.07
CA GLU A 178 4.30 20.75 0.70
C GLU A 178 3.17 19.78 1.11
N ASP A 179 1.98 20.28 1.41
CA ASP A 179 0.83 19.46 1.83
C ASP A 179 0.08 18.78 0.66
N GLY A 180 0.53 18.98 -0.59
CA GLY A 180 -0.21 18.55 -1.78
C GLY A 180 -0.45 17.05 -1.85
N ARG A 181 0.56 16.22 -1.55
CA ARG A 181 0.44 14.75 -1.56
C ARG A 181 -0.45 14.23 -0.44
N ASP A 182 -0.35 14.83 0.74
CA ASP A 182 -1.22 14.51 1.88
C ASP A 182 -2.69 14.85 1.59
N ALA A 183 -2.95 15.97 0.90
CA ALA A 183 -4.29 16.33 0.47
C ALA A 183 -4.83 15.34 -0.59
N VAL A 184 -4.00 14.87 -1.52
CA VAL A 184 -4.34 13.79 -2.46
C VAL A 184 -4.64 12.48 -1.72
N TYR A 185 -3.82 12.10 -0.74
CA TYR A 185 -4.02 10.91 0.10
C TYR A 185 -5.39 10.95 0.80
N ARG A 186 -5.75 12.10 1.38
CA ARG A 186 -7.06 12.29 2.04
C ARG A 186 -8.22 12.25 1.03
N LEU A 187 -8.08 12.91 -0.12
CA LEU A 187 -9.10 12.87 -1.17
C LEU A 187 -9.34 11.43 -1.62
N PHE A 188 -8.27 10.66 -1.77
CA PHE A 188 -8.35 9.28 -2.17
C PHE A 188 -9.20 8.46 -1.18
N GLY A 189 -8.93 8.55 0.12
CA GLY A 189 -9.70 7.76 1.09
C GLY A 189 -11.19 8.17 1.16
N ARG A 190 -11.53 9.42 0.83
CA ARG A 190 -12.94 9.84 0.67
C ARG A 190 -13.59 9.25 -0.58
N LEU A 191 -12.91 9.31 -1.74
CA LEU A 191 -13.43 8.78 -3.00
C LEU A 191 -13.69 7.27 -2.93
N ASN A 192 -12.86 6.54 -2.18
CA ASN A 192 -12.90 5.08 -2.09
C ASN A 192 -13.89 4.51 -1.07
N SER A 193 -14.68 5.36 -0.42
CA SER A 193 -15.69 4.93 0.57
C SER A 193 -16.92 4.22 -0.05
N GLY A 194 -17.07 4.20 -1.38
CA GLY A 194 -18.19 3.58 -2.10
C GLY A 194 -17.87 2.33 -2.94
N GLY A 195 -16.65 1.79 -2.91
CA GLY A 195 -16.19 0.68 -3.77
C GLY A 195 -15.18 -0.28 -3.10
N VAL A 196 -14.40 -1.05 -3.88
CA VAL A 196 -13.29 -1.87 -3.34
C VAL A 196 -12.16 -0.91 -2.94
N SER A 197 -12.11 -0.55 -1.66
CA SER A 197 -11.18 0.44 -1.14
C SER A 197 -9.73 -0.06 -1.17
N LEU A 198 -8.82 0.74 -1.73
CA LEU A 198 -7.37 0.59 -1.49
C LEU A 198 -7.08 0.87 0.00
N THR A 199 -6.16 0.12 0.61
CA THR A 199 -5.71 0.38 1.98
C THR A 199 -4.80 1.59 2.06
N ALA A 200 -4.61 2.13 3.26
CA ALA A 200 -3.66 3.21 3.53
C ALA A 200 -2.28 2.96 2.89
N GLN A 201 -1.76 1.75 3.03
CA GLN A 201 -0.45 1.39 2.47
C GLN A 201 -0.46 1.33 0.95
N GLU A 202 -1.52 0.81 0.33
CA GLU A 202 -1.62 0.78 -1.12
C GLU A 202 -1.65 2.22 -1.70
N ILE A 203 -2.33 3.15 -1.02
CA ILE A 203 -2.30 4.57 -1.40
C ILE A 203 -0.88 5.13 -1.30
N ARG A 204 -0.14 4.82 -0.22
CA ARG A 204 1.24 5.27 -0.06
C ARG A 204 2.16 4.78 -1.17
N VAL A 205 2.07 3.50 -1.53
CA VAL A 205 2.84 2.93 -2.64
C VAL A 205 2.54 3.64 -3.96
N ALA A 206 1.29 4.05 -4.18
CA ALA A 206 0.91 4.77 -5.39
C ALA A 206 1.41 6.22 -5.43
N LEU A 207 1.38 6.94 -4.31
CA LEU A 207 1.70 8.37 -4.21
C LEU A 207 3.19 8.67 -3.97
N TYR A 208 3.88 7.81 -3.23
CA TYR A 208 5.28 8.00 -2.82
C TYR A 208 6.23 7.09 -3.60
N ARG A 209 5.92 6.81 -4.87
CA ARG A 209 6.77 5.97 -5.73
C ARG A 209 8.21 6.48 -5.75
N GLY A 210 9.16 5.56 -5.69
CA GLY A 210 10.57 5.89 -5.73
C GLY A 210 11.46 4.90 -4.98
N PRO A 211 12.75 5.24 -4.83
CA PRO A 211 13.77 4.35 -4.26
C PRO A 211 13.38 3.74 -2.90
N LEU A 212 12.77 4.50 -1.98
CA LEU A 212 12.37 3.97 -0.67
C LEU A 212 11.27 2.92 -0.74
N VAL A 213 10.27 3.08 -1.61
CA VAL A 213 9.18 2.11 -1.76
C VAL A 213 9.70 0.81 -2.36
N GLU A 214 10.61 0.90 -3.33
CA GLU A 214 11.31 -0.26 -3.91
C GLU A 214 12.22 -0.93 -2.88
N PHE A 215 12.94 -0.14 -2.07
CA PHE A 215 13.74 -0.66 -0.98
C PHE A 215 12.91 -1.45 0.06
N ILE A 216 11.73 -0.95 0.42
CA ILE A 216 10.80 -1.68 1.31
C ILE A 216 10.32 -2.98 0.65
N ARG A 217 10.09 -2.98 -0.68
CA ARG A 217 9.77 -4.19 -1.44
C ARG A 217 10.92 -5.20 -1.37
N ASP A 218 12.15 -4.78 -1.55
CA ASP A 218 13.33 -5.65 -1.44
C ASP A 218 13.45 -6.28 -0.04
N LEU A 219 13.26 -5.50 1.03
CA LEU A 219 13.23 -6.01 2.40
C LEU A 219 12.11 -7.03 2.63
N ASN A 220 10.99 -6.89 1.91
CA ASN A 220 9.88 -7.82 1.98
C ASN A 220 10.22 -9.23 1.47
N HIS A 221 11.28 -9.36 0.66
CA HIS A 221 11.78 -10.66 0.20
C HIS A 221 12.81 -11.29 1.17
N ASP A 222 13.16 -10.64 2.29
CA ASP A 222 14.08 -11.23 3.28
C ASP A 222 13.52 -12.57 3.81
N PRO A 223 14.28 -13.67 3.74
CA PRO A 223 13.78 -15.00 4.14
C PRO A 223 13.35 -15.09 5.61
N SER A 224 14.00 -14.34 6.51
CA SER A 224 13.66 -14.33 7.93
C SER A 224 12.40 -13.53 8.18
N TRP A 225 12.21 -12.41 7.49
CA TRP A 225 10.94 -11.68 7.49
C TRP A 225 9.79 -12.53 6.97
N ARG A 226 9.97 -13.24 5.84
CA ARG A 226 8.98 -14.19 5.31
C ARG A 226 8.71 -15.35 6.27
N HIS A 227 9.70 -15.82 7.01
CA HIS A 227 9.49 -16.84 8.04
C HIS A 227 8.63 -16.35 9.21
N LEU A 228 8.78 -15.07 9.59
CA LEU A 228 8.04 -14.46 10.70
C LEU A 228 6.62 -14.02 10.30
N PHE A 229 6.49 -13.38 9.14
CA PHE A 229 5.21 -12.85 8.65
C PHE A 229 4.37 -13.93 7.95
N GLY A 230 4.99 -14.72 7.07
CA GLY A 230 4.33 -15.69 6.20
C GLY A 230 4.35 -15.27 4.73
N ALA A 231 3.30 -15.67 4.00
CA ALA A 231 3.13 -15.33 2.59
C ALA A 231 2.91 -13.81 2.39
N PRO A 232 3.28 -13.24 1.23
CA PRO A 232 3.02 -11.84 0.92
C PRO A 232 1.56 -11.46 1.10
N HIS A 233 1.31 -10.30 1.73
CA HIS A 233 -0.05 -9.87 2.06
C HIS A 233 -0.70 -9.14 0.88
N LYS A 234 -1.95 -9.50 0.54
CA LYS A 234 -2.68 -8.95 -0.62
C LYS A 234 -2.82 -7.44 -0.63
N LYS A 235 -3.00 -6.89 0.57
CA LYS A 235 -3.18 -5.46 0.82
C LYS A 235 -1.91 -4.74 1.30
N LEU A 236 -0.75 -5.36 1.06
CA LEU A 236 0.58 -4.82 1.40
C LEU A 236 0.78 -4.55 2.90
N LYS A 237 0.09 -5.28 3.79
CA LYS A 237 0.22 -5.09 5.24
C LYS A 237 1.62 -5.45 5.73
N ASP A 238 2.25 -6.43 5.10
CA ASP A 238 3.66 -6.76 5.32
C ASP A 238 4.59 -5.59 4.98
N HIS A 239 4.40 -4.94 3.83
CA HIS A 239 5.16 -3.73 3.48
C HIS A 239 4.92 -2.60 4.49
N GLU A 240 3.67 -2.42 4.94
CA GLU A 240 3.34 -1.41 5.96
C GLU A 240 4.09 -1.66 7.28
N LEU A 241 4.15 -2.91 7.74
CA LEU A 241 4.86 -3.24 8.97
C LEU A 241 6.38 -3.04 8.84
N ILE A 242 6.97 -3.26 7.66
CA ILE A 242 8.37 -2.91 7.39
C ILE A 242 8.54 -1.38 7.47
N LEU A 243 7.69 -0.62 6.77
CA LEU A 243 7.72 0.84 6.80
C LEU A 243 7.65 1.36 8.24
N ARG A 244 6.68 0.87 9.03
CA ARG A 244 6.54 1.21 10.44
C ARG A 244 7.78 0.85 11.25
N ALA A 245 8.33 -0.35 11.08
CA ALA A 245 9.55 -0.76 11.78
C ALA A 245 10.74 0.18 11.51
N LEU A 246 10.95 0.57 10.25
CA LEU A 246 11.99 1.53 9.86
C LEU A 246 11.74 2.91 10.48
N SER A 247 10.51 3.42 10.38
CA SER A 247 10.14 4.72 10.95
C SER A 247 10.27 4.74 12.47
N MET A 248 9.91 3.65 13.16
CA MET A 248 10.05 3.55 14.61
C MET A 248 11.52 3.43 15.03
N SER A 249 12.37 2.79 14.23
CA SER A 249 13.81 2.78 14.48
C SER A 249 14.41 4.19 14.42
N ASP A 250 14.00 5.01 13.45
CA ASP A 250 14.39 6.42 13.35
C ASP A 250 13.90 7.25 14.55
N VAL A 251 12.66 7.02 15.01
CA VAL A 251 12.14 7.63 16.25
C VAL A 251 13.04 7.30 17.44
N ILE A 252 13.38 6.02 17.65
CA ILE A 252 14.24 5.58 18.74
C ILE A 252 15.62 6.24 18.63
N GLY A 253 16.21 6.29 17.42
CA GLY A 253 17.49 6.95 17.19
C GLY A 253 17.52 8.43 17.62
N LYS A 254 16.39 9.13 17.51
CA LYS A 254 16.25 10.54 17.94
C LYS A 254 16.09 10.72 19.44
N VAL A 255 15.50 9.75 20.15
CA VAL A 255 15.09 9.92 21.57
C VAL A 255 15.81 9.00 22.56
N ALA A 256 16.56 7.99 22.12
CA ALA A 256 17.08 6.93 22.99
C ALA A 256 17.94 7.43 24.17
N GLU A 257 18.66 8.54 23.98
CA GLU A 257 19.50 9.15 25.04
C GLU A 257 18.68 10.01 26.02
N ARG A 258 17.50 10.49 25.60
CA ARG A 258 16.70 11.50 26.31
C ARG A 258 15.20 11.25 26.15
N TRP A 259 14.74 10.08 26.58
CA TRP A 259 13.32 9.68 26.52
C TRP A 259 12.36 10.63 27.23
N GLU A 260 12.83 11.42 28.20
CA GLU A 260 12.01 12.39 28.95
C GLU A 260 11.96 13.79 28.32
N ASP A 261 12.69 14.00 27.21
CA ASP A 261 12.76 15.30 26.51
C ASP A 261 11.54 15.44 25.58
N ASP A 262 10.55 16.21 26.03
CA ASP A 262 9.28 16.40 25.33
C ASP A 262 9.44 17.07 23.95
N ASP A 263 10.44 17.95 23.78
CA ASP A 263 10.69 18.62 22.50
C ASP A 263 11.24 17.64 21.46
N LEU A 264 12.13 16.73 21.87
CA LEU A 264 12.58 15.62 21.01
C LEU A 264 11.43 14.68 20.68
N ARG A 265 10.59 14.34 21.66
CA ARG A 265 9.43 13.48 21.42
C ARG A 265 8.46 14.09 20.42
N LEU A 266 8.20 15.39 20.54
CA LEU A 266 7.32 16.15 19.64
C LEU A 266 7.82 16.18 18.20
N THR A 267 9.15 16.23 18.01
CA THR A 267 9.77 16.27 16.68
C THR A 267 10.00 14.87 16.10
N ALA A 268 10.21 13.85 16.94
CA ALA A 268 10.45 12.49 16.50
C ALA A 268 9.17 11.78 16.02
N TYR A 269 8.06 11.92 16.76
CA TYR A 269 6.77 11.33 16.38
C TYR A 269 5.61 12.27 16.70
N LYS A 270 4.79 12.54 15.67
CA LYS A 270 3.55 13.29 15.80
C LYS A 270 2.39 12.44 15.31
N PRO A 271 1.41 12.10 16.17
CA PRO A 271 0.21 11.44 15.69
C PRO A 271 -0.52 12.39 14.73
N PRO A 272 -1.25 11.82 13.75
CA PRO A 272 -1.62 10.41 13.63
C PRO A 272 -0.60 9.56 12.86
N MET A 273 -0.66 8.23 13.06
CA MET A 273 0.30 7.28 12.48
C MET A 273 0.40 7.41 10.95
N ALA A 274 -0.72 7.51 10.24
CA ALA A 274 -0.63 7.60 8.78
C ALA A 274 0.10 8.84 8.26
N GLN A 275 -0.11 10.01 8.87
CA GLN A 275 0.61 11.23 8.49
C GLN A 275 2.10 11.11 8.83
N PHE A 276 2.41 10.50 9.97
CA PHE A 276 3.79 10.20 10.34
C PHE A 276 4.49 9.30 9.31
N LEU A 277 3.82 8.24 8.84
CA LEU A 277 4.38 7.35 7.80
C LEU A 277 4.51 8.05 6.44
N ASN A 278 3.55 8.90 6.07
CA ASN A 278 3.63 9.72 4.87
C ASN A 278 4.85 10.65 4.92
N HIS A 279 5.05 11.36 6.02
CA HIS A 279 6.19 12.25 6.22
C HIS A 279 7.53 11.50 6.19
N PHE A 280 7.58 10.28 6.73
CA PHE A 280 8.76 9.43 6.63
C PHE A 280 9.08 9.09 5.16
N LEU A 281 8.08 8.74 4.36
CA LEU A 281 8.26 8.46 2.93
C LEU A 281 8.72 9.69 2.14
N GLU A 282 8.23 10.88 2.49
CA GLU A 282 8.68 12.14 1.89
C GLU A 282 10.14 12.45 2.24
N THR A 283 10.50 12.29 3.52
CA THR A 283 11.83 12.66 4.05
C THR A 283 12.93 11.71 3.58
N HIS A 284 12.61 10.42 3.44
CA HIS A 284 13.58 9.37 3.12
C HIS A 284 13.41 8.80 1.70
N GLY A 285 12.59 9.43 0.85
CA GLY A 285 12.18 8.88 -0.44
C GLY A 285 13.33 8.52 -1.40
N ASP A 286 14.44 9.27 -1.35
CA ASP A 286 15.64 9.06 -2.15
C ASP A 286 16.72 8.18 -1.47
N LEU A 287 16.42 7.67 -0.27
CA LEU A 287 17.31 6.90 0.59
C LEU A 287 18.52 7.65 1.17
N ALA A 288 18.78 8.89 0.77
CA ALA A 288 20.01 9.60 1.13
C ALA A 288 20.09 9.93 2.63
N SER A 289 18.93 10.16 3.25
CA SER A 289 18.78 10.45 4.68
C SER A 289 18.61 9.19 5.54
N LEU A 290 18.54 8.00 4.93
CA LEU A 290 18.37 6.73 5.64
C LEU A 290 19.74 6.15 6.02
N ALA A 291 19.83 5.44 7.16
CA ALA A 291 21.09 4.83 7.56
C ALA A 291 21.54 3.78 6.51
N PRO A 292 22.82 3.82 6.05
CA PRO A 292 23.27 3.01 4.90
C PRO A 292 23.24 1.51 5.16
N ASN A 293 23.32 1.08 6.42
CA ASN A 293 23.27 -0.32 6.86
C ASN A 293 21.90 -0.75 7.39
N VAL A 294 20.83 0.02 7.15
CA VAL A 294 19.50 -0.30 7.67
C VAL A 294 18.94 -1.62 7.12
N ALA A 295 19.29 -1.99 5.89
CA ALA A 295 18.89 -3.29 5.31
C ALA A 295 19.49 -4.46 6.09
N GLU A 296 20.78 -4.36 6.39
CA GLU A 296 21.50 -5.35 7.19
C GLU A 296 20.91 -5.42 8.61
N ALA A 297 20.64 -4.27 9.22
CA ALA A 297 20.02 -4.17 10.53
C ALA A 297 18.62 -4.81 10.57
N PHE A 298 17.80 -4.57 9.56
CA PHE A 298 16.47 -5.19 9.42
C PHE A 298 16.58 -6.72 9.30
N GLY A 299 17.41 -7.22 8.39
CA GLY A 299 17.61 -8.66 8.20
C GLY A 299 18.20 -9.33 9.44
N ALA A 300 19.15 -8.69 10.13
CA ALA A 300 19.72 -9.18 11.38
C ALA A 300 18.69 -9.24 12.51
N SER A 301 17.82 -8.22 12.61
CA SER A 301 16.72 -8.17 13.57
C SER A 301 15.71 -9.29 13.33
N CYS A 302 15.34 -9.53 12.07
CA CYS A 302 14.46 -10.64 11.70
C CYS A 302 15.09 -11.99 12.05
N ARG A 303 16.36 -12.21 11.73
CA ARG A 303 17.08 -13.45 12.11
C ARG A 303 17.07 -13.68 13.63
N LEU A 304 17.35 -12.65 14.43
CA LEU A 304 17.33 -12.75 15.89
C LEU A 304 15.95 -13.14 16.44
N LEU A 305 14.87 -12.62 15.85
CA LEU A 305 13.50 -12.98 16.25
C LEU A 305 13.15 -14.42 15.86
N VAL A 306 13.60 -14.89 14.70
CA VAL A 306 13.47 -16.30 14.28
C VAL A 306 14.23 -17.21 15.25
N ASP A 307 15.47 -16.87 15.60
CA ASP A 307 16.27 -17.67 16.53
C ASP A 307 15.67 -17.69 17.94
N ALA A 308 15.05 -16.58 18.37
CA ALA A 308 14.45 -16.45 19.69
C ALA A 308 13.10 -17.17 19.84
N GLY A 309 12.24 -17.10 18.82
CA GLY A 309 10.83 -17.50 18.89
C GLY A 309 10.29 -18.26 17.68
N GLY A 310 11.12 -18.58 16.69
CA GLY A 310 10.73 -19.18 15.42
C GLY A 310 9.70 -18.32 14.69
N ARG A 311 8.73 -18.98 14.02
CA ARG A 311 7.59 -18.33 13.35
C ARG A 311 6.72 -17.44 14.24
N ASP A 312 6.78 -17.63 15.56
CA ASP A 312 5.97 -16.87 16.52
C ASP A 312 6.75 -15.70 17.14
N GLY A 313 7.95 -15.41 16.62
CA GLY A 313 8.84 -14.35 17.11
C GLY A 313 8.21 -12.95 17.10
N LEU A 314 7.33 -12.66 16.13
CA LEU A 314 6.60 -11.38 16.03
C LEU A 314 5.23 -11.39 16.70
N LYS A 315 4.72 -12.54 17.14
CA LYS A 315 3.34 -12.63 17.59
C LYS A 315 3.16 -12.08 19.00
N PHE A 316 2.04 -11.43 19.25
CA PHE A 316 1.58 -11.04 20.57
C PHE A 316 0.22 -11.70 20.82
N ALA A 317 0.04 -12.36 21.96
CA ALA A 317 -1.17 -13.12 22.26
C ALA A 317 -1.63 -14.08 21.13
N GLY A 318 -0.67 -14.68 20.41
CA GLY A 318 -0.93 -15.67 19.34
C GLY A 318 -1.24 -15.09 17.95
N ARG A 319 -1.25 -13.77 17.78
CA ARG A 319 -1.50 -13.07 16.50
C ARG A 319 -0.39 -12.07 16.18
N LEU A 320 -0.26 -11.65 14.93
CA LEU A 320 0.59 -10.50 14.60
C LEU A 320 -0.09 -9.24 15.16
N ASN A 321 0.64 -8.38 15.86
CA ASN A 321 0.12 -7.13 16.41
C ASN A 321 1.06 -5.99 15.98
N ALA A 322 0.54 -5.00 15.27
CA ALA A 322 1.35 -3.97 14.63
C ALA A 322 2.17 -3.17 15.66
N ALA A 323 1.56 -2.76 16.78
CA ALA A 323 2.24 -2.00 17.83
C ALA A 323 3.36 -2.81 18.52
N HIS A 324 3.17 -4.12 18.72
CA HIS A 324 4.23 -4.99 19.23
C HIS A 324 5.40 -5.10 18.25
N ILE A 325 5.10 -5.24 16.96
CA ILE A 325 6.08 -5.33 15.88
C ILE A 325 6.87 -4.02 15.75
N ASP A 326 6.18 -2.86 15.78
CA ASP A 326 6.77 -1.52 15.84
C ASP A 326 7.87 -1.46 16.91
N ALA A 327 7.54 -1.91 18.12
CA ALA A 327 8.41 -1.86 19.28
C ALA A 327 9.60 -2.82 19.18
N LEU A 328 9.36 -4.08 18.78
CA LEU A 328 10.43 -5.08 18.69
C LEU A 328 11.40 -4.79 17.55
N LEU A 329 10.90 -4.62 16.33
CA LEU A 329 11.76 -4.38 15.18
C LEU A 329 12.42 -3.00 15.25
N GLY A 330 11.68 -1.96 15.65
CA GLY A 330 12.27 -0.63 15.83
C GLY A 330 13.45 -0.66 16.79
N ALA A 331 13.28 -1.30 17.95
CA ALA A 331 14.33 -1.41 18.97
C ALA A 331 15.52 -2.27 18.51
N LEU A 332 15.29 -3.40 17.85
CA LEU A 332 16.36 -4.28 17.36
C LEU A 332 17.15 -3.63 16.21
N ILE A 333 16.47 -2.98 15.27
CA ILE A 333 17.12 -2.25 14.18
C ILE A 333 17.97 -1.12 14.76
N SER A 334 17.42 -0.35 15.71
CA SER A 334 18.16 0.74 16.35
C SER A 334 19.38 0.23 17.13
N ALA A 335 19.22 -0.85 17.90
CA ALA A 335 20.32 -1.48 18.63
C ALA A 335 21.43 -1.93 17.68
N HIS A 336 21.09 -2.55 16.56
CA HIS A 336 22.05 -2.99 15.56
C HIS A 336 22.78 -1.83 14.88
N LEU A 337 22.05 -0.78 14.48
CA LEU A 337 22.63 0.43 13.88
C LEU A 337 23.63 1.13 14.81
N ASN A 338 23.39 1.07 16.12
CA ASN A 338 24.28 1.59 17.16
C ASN A 338 25.43 0.63 17.54
N GLY A 339 25.58 -0.50 16.84
CA GLY A 339 26.68 -1.45 17.04
C GLY A 339 26.52 -2.36 18.27
N ASN A 340 25.32 -2.48 18.83
CA ASN A 340 25.09 -3.26 20.03
C ASN A 340 24.90 -4.75 19.72
N ALA A 341 25.68 -5.60 20.40
CA ALA A 341 25.66 -7.03 20.21
C ALA A 341 24.49 -7.68 20.99
N VAL A 342 23.31 -7.75 20.37
CA VAL A 342 22.13 -8.43 20.92
C VAL A 342 22.11 -9.89 20.49
N THR A 343 21.90 -10.80 21.44
CA THR A 343 21.79 -12.26 21.19
C THR A 343 20.34 -12.74 21.17
N ALA A 344 20.07 -13.85 20.49
CA ALA A 344 18.73 -14.47 20.45
C ALA A 344 18.19 -14.82 21.86
N THR A 345 19.07 -15.21 22.79
CA THR A 345 18.69 -15.45 24.20
C THR A 345 18.20 -14.17 24.88
N GLN A 346 18.89 -13.05 24.68
CA GLN A 346 18.45 -11.74 25.21
C GLN A 346 17.10 -11.35 24.61
N VAL A 347 16.92 -11.49 23.29
CA VAL A 347 15.63 -11.22 22.62
C VAL A 347 14.53 -12.08 23.20
N LYS A 348 14.76 -13.39 23.37
CA LYS A 348 13.76 -14.30 23.96
C LYS A 348 13.35 -13.89 25.36
N THR A 349 14.33 -13.51 26.20
CA THR A 349 14.06 -13.01 27.56
C THR A 349 13.31 -11.68 27.55
N ALA A 350 13.72 -10.74 26.70
CA ALA A 350 13.09 -9.43 26.53
C ALA A 350 11.63 -9.57 26.09
N VAL A 351 11.35 -10.34 25.02
CA VAL A 351 9.99 -10.60 24.52
C VAL A 351 9.12 -11.24 25.60
N ALA A 352 9.65 -12.20 26.37
CA ALA A 352 8.91 -12.81 27.48
C ALA A 352 8.61 -11.80 28.60
N ALA A 353 9.54 -10.89 28.91
CA ALA A 353 9.31 -9.83 29.90
C ALA A 353 8.23 -8.84 29.42
N LEU A 354 8.33 -8.35 28.18
CA LEU A 354 7.37 -7.43 27.58
C LEU A 354 5.95 -7.99 27.59
N ARG A 355 5.77 -9.26 27.22
CA ARG A 355 4.46 -9.92 27.23
C ARG A 355 3.84 -10.08 28.62
N ASN A 356 4.65 -9.98 29.68
CA ASN A 356 4.20 -10.06 31.07
C ASN A 356 4.11 -8.68 31.76
N ASP A 357 4.53 -7.61 31.10
CA ASP A 357 4.44 -6.25 31.61
C ASP A 357 3.04 -5.67 31.34
N PRO A 358 2.21 -5.42 32.39
CA PRO A 358 0.86 -4.93 32.21
C PRO A 358 0.80 -3.56 31.51
N GLN A 359 1.80 -2.71 31.72
CA GLN A 359 1.84 -1.39 31.11
C GLN A 359 2.18 -1.50 29.62
N TYR A 360 3.14 -2.37 29.27
CA TYR A 360 3.45 -2.65 27.88
C TYR A 360 2.26 -3.26 27.13
N VAL A 361 1.53 -4.19 27.76
CA VAL A 361 0.32 -4.80 27.20
C VAL A 361 -0.72 -3.72 26.86
N ASP A 362 -0.91 -2.72 27.72
CA ASP A 362 -1.83 -1.61 27.45
C ASP A 362 -1.36 -0.78 26.24
N TRP A 363 -0.06 -0.45 26.17
CA TRP A 363 0.54 0.33 25.08
C TRP A 363 0.45 -0.30 23.70
N VAL A 364 0.38 -1.63 23.61
CA VAL A 364 0.26 -2.36 22.33
C VAL A 364 -1.18 -2.79 22.00
N SER A 365 -2.13 -2.58 22.92
CA SER A 365 -3.51 -3.05 22.76
C SER A 365 -4.54 -1.92 22.63
N ARG A 366 -4.20 -0.69 23.03
CA ARG A 366 -5.16 0.45 23.07
C ARG A 366 -4.53 1.77 22.68
N SER A 367 -5.29 2.58 21.93
CA SER A 367 -4.88 3.90 21.44
C SER A 367 -3.45 3.87 20.90
N THR A 368 -3.13 2.86 20.10
CA THR A 368 -1.75 2.52 19.72
C THR A 368 -1.08 3.59 18.84
N SER A 369 -1.84 4.52 18.27
CA SER A 369 -1.32 5.70 17.57
C SER A 369 -0.99 6.87 18.50
N HIS A 370 -1.48 6.89 19.74
CA HIS A 370 -1.28 7.99 20.67
C HIS A 370 0.20 8.11 21.06
N ARG A 371 0.66 9.35 21.25
CA ARG A 371 2.06 9.66 21.50
C ARG A 371 2.64 8.89 22.69
N ASP A 372 1.90 8.84 23.79
CA ASP A 372 2.33 8.14 25.00
C ASP A 372 2.40 6.62 24.82
N SER A 373 1.44 6.02 24.12
CA SER A 373 1.46 4.59 23.79
C SER A 373 2.65 4.24 22.88
N VAL A 374 2.98 5.11 21.91
CA VAL A 374 4.14 4.96 21.03
C VAL A 374 5.45 5.04 21.83
N PHE A 375 5.72 6.15 22.51
CA PHE A 375 6.98 6.28 23.26
C PHE A 375 7.09 5.25 24.38
N GLY A 376 5.98 4.95 25.06
CA GLY A 376 5.91 3.93 26.10
C GLY A 376 6.34 2.57 25.57
N ARG A 377 5.72 2.05 24.49
CA ARG A 377 6.09 0.74 23.96
C ARG A 377 7.52 0.69 23.39
N LEU A 378 7.96 1.76 22.72
CA LEU A 378 9.29 1.82 22.12
C LEU A 378 10.37 1.81 23.21
N ARG A 379 10.18 2.63 24.26
CA ARG A 379 11.12 2.71 25.39
C ARG A 379 11.21 1.40 26.14
N THR A 380 10.07 0.81 26.53
CA THR A 380 10.07 -0.45 27.29
C THR A 380 10.74 -1.55 26.47
N ALA A 381 10.47 -1.64 25.16
CA ALA A 381 11.14 -2.61 24.29
C ALA A 381 12.65 -2.35 24.19
N TYR A 382 13.07 -1.11 23.94
CA TYR A 382 14.48 -0.73 23.84
C TYR A 382 15.27 -1.05 25.12
N GLU A 383 14.76 -0.62 26.28
CA GLU A 383 15.40 -0.88 27.58
C GLU A 383 15.43 -2.39 27.93
N SER A 384 14.42 -3.16 27.49
CA SER A 384 14.36 -4.61 27.76
C SER A 384 15.45 -5.41 27.05
N LEU A 385 16.00 -4.90 25.93
CA LEU A 385 17.09 -5.55 25.20
C LEU A 385 18.43 -5.46 25.94
N LYS A 386 18.53 -4.68 27.03
CA LYS A 386 19.74 -4.43 27.82
C LYS A 386 20.93 -4.02 26.93
N VAL A 387 20.62 -3.12 26.00
CA VAL A 387 21.55 -2.51 25.07
C VAL A 387 22.30 -1.38 25.76
#